data_AF-A0A2A5B933-F1
#
_entry.id   AF-A0A2A5B933-F1
#
_cell.length_a   1.000
_cell.length_b   1.000
_cell.length_c   1.000
_cell.angle_alpha   90.00
_cell.angle_beta   90.00
_cell.angle_gamma   90.00
#
_symmetry.space_group_name_H-M   'P 1'
#
loop_
_entity.id
_entity.type
_entity.pdbx_description
1 polymer ?
#
loop_
_entity_poly.entity_id
_entity_poly.type
_entity_poly.pdbx_seq_one_letter_code
_entity_poly.pdbx_strand_id
1 'polypeptide(L)'
;MIVAAVLLWFASLCAYLCSRQQTFLPKPIEKLTGWGLFTLLGFLAWLFMLGTFDPVTAIFIVVAFVMAAWIAIVLVRGHSQATLISFSSCGALISATIFGLGAF
;
A
#
# COMPACT_ATOMS: atom_id res chain seq x y z
N MET A 1 9.70 -5.96 -9.02
CA MET A 1 8.24 -5.78 -9.15
C MET A 1 7.47 -6.19 -7.89
N ILE A 2 7.50 -7.47 -7.48
CA ILE A 2 6.78 -7.95 -6.28
C ILE A 2 7.14 -7.15 -5.01
N VAL A 3 8.43 -6.87 -4.78
CA VAL A 3 8.90 -6.07 -3.64
C VAL A 3 8.30 -4.66 -3.64
N ALA A 4 8.24 -4.00 -4.81
CA ALA A 4 7.63 -2.68 -4.95
C ALA A 4 6.13 -2.71 -4.63
N ALA A 5 5.40 -3.73 -5.11
CA ALA A 5 3.97 -3.89 -4.83
C ALA A 5 3.70 -4.08 -3.32
N VAL A 6 4.49 -4.91 -2.65
CA VAL A 6 4.38 -5.13 -1.20
C VAL A 6 4.70 -3.84 -0.43
N LEU A 7 5.74 -3.10 -0.83
CA LEU A 7 6.08 -1.80 -0.22
C LEU A 7 4.94 -0.78 -0.38
N LEU A 8 4.31 -0.69 -1.55
CA LEU A 8 3.19 0.21 -1.80
C LEU A 8 1.94 -0.17 -1.00
N TRP A 9 1.71 -1.48 -0.82
CA TRP A 9 0.65 -1.96 0.05
C TRP A 9 0.85 -1.46 1.48
N PHE A 10 2.04 -1.67 2.06
CA PHE A 10 2.37 -1.16 3.40
C PHE A 10 2.34 0.37 3.48
N ALA A 11 2.79 1.08 2.45
CA ALA A 11 2.69 2.53 2.39
C ALA A 11 1.23 2.97 2.53
N SER A 12 0.33 2.45 1.69
CA SER A 12 -1.08 2.78 1.71
C SER A 12 -1.76 2.43 3.05
N LEU A 13 -1.34 1.32 3.67
CA LEU A 13 -1.77 0.93 5.01
C LEU A 13 -1.33 1.96 6.07
N CYS A 14 -0.08 2.40 6.06
CA CYS A 14 0.40 3.45 6.98
C CYS A 14 -0.35 4.77 6.82
N ALA A 15 -0.67 5.17 5.59
CA ALA A 15 -1.50 6.35 5.32
C ALA A 15 -2.92 6.19 5.88
N TYR A 16 -3.53 5.01 5.72
CA TYR A 16 -4.84 4.71 6.29
C TYR A 16 -4.81 4.71 7.82
N LEU A 17 -3.75 4.18 8.45
CA LEU A 17 -3.64 4.12 9.91
C LEU A 17 -3.46 5.51 10.58
N CYS A 18 -3.11 6.53 9.80
CA CYS A 18 -3.11 7.93 10.24
C CYS A 18 -4.48 8.59 10.16
N SER A 19 -5.43 8.00 9.43
CA SER A 19 -6.76 8.58 9.25
C SER A 19 -7.59 8.44 10.52
N ARG A 20 -8.42 9.45 10.80
CA ARG A 20 -9.41 9.41 11.89
C ARG A 20 -10.50 8.36 11.65
N GLN A 21 -10.65 7.90 10.41
CA GLN A 21 -11.60 6.86 10.02
C GLN A 21 -11.01 5.45 10.20
N GLN A 22 -9.76 5.31 10.65
CA GLN A 22 -9.23 3.99 10.94
C GLN A 22 -10.03 3.37 12.09
N THR A 23 -10.25 2.06 11.97
CA THR A 23 -10.95 1.26 12.99
C THR A 23 -10.09 0.13 13.53
N PHE A 24 -8.81 0.07 13.13
CA PHE A 24 -7.88 -0.99 13.55
C PHE A 24 -7.18 -0.72 14.88
N LEU A 25 -6.71 0.51 15.12
CA LEU A 25 -6.04 0.88 16.35
C LEU A 25 -6.94 1.81 17.19
N PRO A 26 -6.87 1.73 18.52
CA PRO A 26 -7.66 2.57 19.42
C PRO A 26 -7.28 4.06 19.34
N LYS A 27 -6.07 4.38 18.84
CA LYS A 27 -5.63 5.74 18.55
C LYS A 27 -4.99 5.82 17.16
N PRO A 28 -5.25 6.88 16.38
CA PRO A 28 -4.56 7.14 15.12
C PRO A 28 -3.06 7.30 15.32
N ILE A 29 -2.28 6.78 14.37
CA ILE A 29 -0.85 7.03 14.32
C ILE A 29 -0.63 8.53 14.07
N GLU A 30 0.45 9.07 14.63
CA GLU A 30 0.84 10.45 14.42
C GLU A 30 1.05 10.72 12.91
N LYS A 31 0.42 11.80 12.43
CA LYS A 31 0.42 12.14 11.00
C LYS A 31 1.84 12.26 10.44
N LEU A 32 2.77 12.85 11.20
CA LEU A 32 4.15 13.02 10.78
C LEU A 32 4.80 11.66 10.46
N THR A 33 4.66 10.71 11.39
CA THR A 33 5.31 9.40 11.30
C THR A 33 4.73 8.56 10.17
N GLY A 34 3.41 8.50 10.02
CA GLY A 34 2.83 7.66 8.97
C GLY A 34 2.86 8.27 7.57
N TRP A 35 2.78 9.61 7.42
CA TRP A 35 3.05 10.25 6.13
C TRP A 35 4.53 10.15 5.75
N GLY A 36 5.44 10.28 6.73
CA GLY A 36 6.87 10.04 6.52
C GLY A 36 7.13 8.62 6.01
N LEU A 37 6.55 7.60 6.67
CA LEU A 37 6.66 6.22 6.22
C LEU A 37 6.05 6.04 4.82
N PHE A 38 4.86 6.61 4.55
CA PHE A 38 4.24 6.54 3.23
C PHE A 38 5.17 7.09 2.13
N THR A 39 5.75 8.28 2.35
CA THR A 39 6.67 8.88 1.37
C THR A 39 7.94 8.05 1.17
N LEU A 40 8.49 7.49 2.25
CA LEU A 40 9.71 6.71 2.21
C LEU A 40 9.50 5.37 1.49
N LEU A 41 8.42 4.63 1.83
CA LEU A 41 8.07 3.39 1.15
C LEU A 41 7.66 3.62 -0.30
N GLY A 42 6.91 4.69 -0.59
CA GLY A 42 6.52 5.06 -1.95
C GLY A 42 7.72 5.41 -2.83
N PHE A 43 8.68 6.17 -2.28
CA PHE A 43 9.93 6.49 -2.96
C PHE A 43 10.78 5.24 -3.22
N LEU A 44 10.92 4.35 -2.23
CA LEU A 44 11.61 3.07 -2.42
C LEU A 44 10.95 2.21 -3.49
N ALA A 45 9.62 2.11 -3.47
CA ALA A 45 8.88 1.34 -4.48
C ALA A 45 9.06 1.91 -5.89
N TRP A 46 9.06 3.24 -6.03
CA TRP A 46 9.36 3.90 -7.30
C TRP A 46 10.77 3.59 -7.79
N LEU A 47 11.79 3.66 -6.92
CA LEU A 47 13.16 3.27 -7.27
C LEU A 47 13.25 1.82 -7.76
N PHE A 48 12.54 0.90 -7.11
CA PHE A 48 12.46 -0.49 -7.56
C PHE A 48 11.73 -0.68 -8.90
N MET A 49 10.90 0.28 -9.33
CA MET A 49 10.20 0.24 -10.63
C MET A 49 11.02 0.84 -11.79
N LEU A 50 11.99 1.71 -11.51
CA LEU A 50 12.88 2.29 -12.52
C LEU A 50 13.74 1.23 -13.25
N GLY A 51 13.91 0.04 -12.66
CA GLY A 51 14.60 -1.06 -13.33
C GLY A 51 13.80 -1.71 -14.48
N THR A 52 12.54 -1.34 -14.69
CA THR A 52 11.66 -1.97 -15.69
C THR A 52 10.86 -0.96 -16.51
N PHE A 53 10.49 0.19 -15.92
CA PHE A 53 9.70 1.22 -16.56
C PHE A 53 10.43 2.55 -16.58
N ASP A 54 10.13 3.39 -17.57
CA ASP A 54 10.56 4.79 -17.58
C ASP A 54 10.09 5.54 -16.32
N PRO A 55 10.81 6.58 -15.88
CA PRO A 55 10.52 7.28 -14.62
C PRO A 55 9.09 7.80 -14.50
N VAL A 56 8.55 8.31 -15.61
CA VAL A 56 7.19 8.85 -15.70
C VAL A 56 6.17 7.73 -15.55
N THR A 57 6.34 6.64 -16.30
CA THR A 57 5.46 5.46 -16.26
C THR A 57 5.47 4.82 -14.87
N ALA A 58 6.64 4.72 -14.23
CA ALA A 58 6.78 4.18 -12.89
C ALA A 58 6.00 4.99 -11.85
N ILE A 59 6.01 6.33 -11.92
CA ILE A 59 5.20 7.19 -11.04
C ILE A 59 3.70 6.92 -11.23
N PHE A 60 3.24 6.83 -12.49
CA PHE A 60 1.82 6.54 -12.75
C PHE A 60 1.39 5.19 -12.20
N ILE A 61 2.23 4.15 -12.36
CA ILE A 61 1.95 2.82 -11.80
C ILE A 61 1.90 2.87 -10.27
N VAL A 62 2.87 3.52 -9.63
CA VAL A 62 2.91 3.71 -8.17
C VAL A 62 1.63 4.39 -7.67
N VAL A 63 1.23 5.50 -8.29
CA VAL A 63 0.02 6.25 -7.90
C VAL A 63 -1.25 5.42 -8.13
N ALA A 64 -1.37 4.77 -9.29
CA ALA A 64 -2.52 3.92 -9.60
C ALA A 64 -2.66 2.78 -8.59
N PHE A 65 -1.55 2.15 -8.21
CA PHE A 65 -1.55 1.09 -7.20
C PHE A 65 -1.96 1.61 -5.82
N VAL A 66 -1.43 2.75 -5.39
CA VAL A 66 -1.80 3.36 -4.11
C VAL A 66 -3.30 3.65 -4.06
N MET A 67 -3.89 4.19 -5.14
CA MET A 67 -5.32 4.45 -5.21
C MET A 67 -6.14 3.16 -5.14
N ALA A 68 -5.75 2.14 -5.89
CA ALA A 68 -6.42 0.84 -5.87
C ALA A 68 -6.34 0.17 -4.48
N ALA A 69 -5.15 0.18 -3.87
CA ALA A 69 -4.94 -0.36 -2.53
C ALA A 69 -5.80 0.40 -1.49
N TRP A 70 -5.88 1.73 -1.60
CA TRP A 70 -6.69 2.52 -0.69
C TRP A 70 -8.19 2.22 -0.83
N ILE A 71 -8.71 2.10 -2.05
CA ILE A 71 -10.09 1.71 -2.32
C ILE A 71 -10.37 0.31 -1.71
N ALA A 72 -9.46 -0.64 -1.90
CA ALA A 72 -9.58 -1.97 -1.33
C ALA A 72 -9.63 -1.94 0.20
N ILE A 73 -8.79 -1.13 0.85
CA ILE A 73 -8.79 -0.95 2.31
C ILE A 73 -10.14 -0.42 2.80
N VAL A 74 -10.68 0.61 2.15
CA VAL A 74 -11.96 1.21 2.54
C VAL A 74 -13.11 0.24 2.33
N LEU A 75 -13.15 -0.47 1.20
CA LEU A 75 -14.21 -1.45 0.90
C LEU A 75 -14.19 -2.64 1.87
N VAL A 76 -13.02 -3.22 2.13
CA VAL A 76 -12.91 -4.37 3.02
C VAL A 76 -13.30 -3.98 4.45
N ARG A 77 -12.95 -2.77 4.91
CA ARG A 77 -13.40 -2.30 6.24
C ARG A 77 -14.87 -1.94 6.30
N GLY A 78 -15.51 -1.59 5.19
CA GLY A 78 -16.95 -1.42 5.13
C GLY A 78 -17.72 -2.73 5.41
N HIS A 79 -17.14 -3.88 5.08
CA HIS A 79 -17.82 -5.18 5.17
C HIS A 79 -17.27 -6.14 6.23
N SER A 80 -16.01 -5.99 6.67
CA SER A 80 -15.36 -6.97 7.56
C SER A 80 -14.52 -6.31 8.66
N GLN A 81 -14.75 -6.73 9.91
CA GLN A 81 -13.97 -6.35 11.10
C GLN A 81 -12.73 -7.24 11.29
N ALA A 82 -12.01 -7.54 10.20
CA ALA A 82 -10.80 -8.36 10.27
C ALA A 82 -9.69 -7.66 11.09
N THR A 83 -8.85 -8.44 11.79
CA THR A 83 -7.71 -7.93 12.55
C THR A 83 -6.64 -7.35 11.63
N LEU A 84 -5.92 -6.30 12.09
CA LEU A 84 -4.90 -5.60 11.30
C LEU A 84 -3.85 -6.54 10.69
N ILE A 85 -3.42 -7.55 11.46
CA ILE A 85 -2.40 -8.51 11.04
C ILE A 85 -2.89 -9.37 9.86
N SER A 86 -4.10 -9.93 9.98
CA SER A 86 -4.71 -10.76 8.91
C SER A 86 -4.99 -9.94 7.66
N PHE A 87 -5.41 -8.69 7.82
CA PHE A 87 -5.66 -7.79 6.70
C PHE A 87 -4.35 -7.39 5.99
N SER A 88 -3.31 -7.08 6.77
CA SER A 88 -2.01 -6.72 6.23
C SER A 88 -1.34 -7.89 5.49
N SER A 89 -1.38 -9.09 6.04
CA SER A 89 -0.79 -10.28 5.41
C SER A 89 -1.55 -10.70 4.15
N CYS A 90 -2.89 -10.67 4.19
CA CYS A 90 -3.73 -10.99 3.04
C CYS A 90 -3.47 -10.02 1.89
N GLY A 91 -3.44 -8.71 2.15
CA GLY A 91 -3.16 -7.72 1.12
C GLY A 91 -1.73 -7.76 0.59
N ALA A 92 -0.74 -8.10 1.41
CA ALA A 92 0.62 -8.34 0.95
C ALA A 92 0.70 -9.55 0.01
N LEU A 93 -0.02 -10.64 0.32
CA LEU A 93 -0.12 -11.83 -0.53
C LEU A 93 -0.80 -11.49 -1.87
N ILE A 94 -1.93 -10.79 -1.85
CA ILE A 94 -2.64 -10.36 -3.06
C ILE A 94 -1.76 -9.45 -3.93
N SER A 95 -1.06 -8.50 -3.30
CA SER A 95 -0.14 -7.60 -4.00
C SER A 95 1.01 -8.36 -4.67
N ALA A 96 1.53 -9.39 -3.98
CA ALA A 96 2.57 -10.26 -4.52
C ALA A 96 2.07 -11.14 -5.66
N THR A 97 0.83 -11.67 -5.60
CA THR A 97 0.28 -12.50 -6.67
C THR A 97 -0.06 -11.68 -7.91
N ILE A 98 -0.64 -10.48 -7.78
CA ILE A 98 -0.96 -9.61 -8.92
C ILE A 98 0.30 -9.27 -9.73
N PHE A 99 1.37 -8.85 -9.05
CA PHE A 99 2.62 -8.51 -9.73
C PHE A 99 3.51 -9.71 -10.06
N GLY A 100 3.29 -10.86 -9.41
CA GLY A 100 3.94 -12.12 -9.79
C GLY A 100 3.32 -12.74 -11.04
N LEU A 101 2.00 -12.64 -11.20
CA LEU A 101 1.27 -13.13 -12.38
C LEU A 101 1.36 -12.17 -13.57
N GLY A 102 1.36 -10.85 -13.31
CA GLY A 102 1.53 -9.82 -14.35
C GLY A 102 2.97 -9.61 -14.82
N ALA A 103 3.95 -10.36 -14.28
CA ALA A 103 5.35 -10.33 -14.70
C ALA A 103 5.71 -11.40 -15.75
N PHE A 104 4.70 -12.04 -16.37
CA PHE A 104 4.85 -12.93 -17.52
C PHE A 104 4.46 -12.23 -18.81
#